data_AF-A0A495MGU1-F1
#
_entry.id   AF-A0A495MGU1-F1
#
_cell.length_a   1.000
_cell.length_b   1.000
_cell.length_c   1.000
_cell.angle_alpha   90.00
_cell.angle_beta   90.00
_cell.angle_gamma   90.00
#
_symmetry.space_group_name_H-M   'P 1'
#
loop_
_entity.id
_entity.type
_entity.pdbx_description
1 polymer ?
#
loop_
_entity_poly.entity_id
_entity_poly.type
_entity_poly.pdbx_seq_one_letter_code
_entity_poly.pdbx_strand_id
1 'polypeptide(L)'
;MILLLLSWVYILFTTINLGFFLDKILKLKVQNLTFLSILGLFSTTIMASFWAIFGRINFEFHLALLFLNFALFLSNKKAIISIYKNFFLELKYLDKTLKILLGLIALLIVAQCASIPFIIDNESYYIQTIKWMNEYGFVKGLGNLHIYLGQTSGWHVLQSAFNFSFIYPNFNDLSGFCLLLGNIFSIQKLDNYFKTKNKTDLIIGLFPLSNILLFQFISAPSPDLPIYVFTFIICSLFLDNYRKINSETFNWISILVLFSLYIKTTSIALSLIPILILFQNYKNLKIYKITSLALVILFLFIVKNLIITGYPLFPITKNFGLTFDYQIPEKIATYYYDLTKHFGYSLSKSKFQEMSFPEIFMHWLNLPKLHGFFNKISIVLIVLSPIIIYKFYNKTKFWVFYAVMVLQFILLFMSSPQYRFVMNFILIFSFLLLSLILNKKQIILISLSAFTLLLTILVFIPLNFSLLTKNKHTLESSNFSFKNFVFPYTDTKYDTAFELLKNENLYYYNPTNIDFFWGTGDGPLPCVRKKQLDYFEKKYQVKPQMRSDTIKDGFYAKDTSKR
;
A
#
# COMPACT_ATOMS: atom_id res chain seq x y z
N MET A 1 2.31 -15.39 15.64
CA MET A 1 1.71 -16.06 14.45
C MET A 1 0.27 -16.47 14.69
N ILE A 2 -0.02 -17.23 15.76
CA ILE A 2 -1.39 -17.74 16.02
C ILE A 2 -2.41 -16.60 16.14
N LEU A 3 -2.09 -15.55 16.90
CA LEU A 3 -2.99 -14.39 17.03
C LEU A 3 -3.24 -13.67 15.69
N LEU A 4 -2.22 -13.56 14.84
CA LEU A 4 -2.36 -13.00 13.48
C LEU A 4 -3.30 -13.85 12.62
N LEU A 5 -3.16 -15.17 12.66
CA LEU A 5 -4.05 -16.08 11.93
C LEU A 5 -5.51 -15.95 12.38
N LEU A 6 -5.75 -15.85 13.69
CA LEU A 6 -7.09 -15.62 14.23
C LEU A 6 -7.66 -14.28 13.78
N SER A 7 -6.85 -13.21 13.81
CA SER A 7 -7.21 -11.91 13.25
C SER A 7 -7.57 -12.04 11.76
N TRP A 8 -6.75 -12.73 10.96
CA TRP A 8 -7.00 -12.90 9.52
C TRP A 8 -8.23 -13.73 9.20
N VAL A 9 -8.60 -14.69 10.05
CA VAL A 9 -9.89 -15.40 9.92
C VAL A 9 -11.06 -14.41 10.09
N TYR A 10 -10.98 -13.52 11.07
CA TYR A 10 -11.99 -12.46 11.24
C TYR A 10 -11.98 -11.45 10.08
N ILE A 11 -10.79 -11.01 9.63
CA ILE A 11 -10.65 -10.11 8.47
C ILE A 11 -11.29 -10.76 7.26
N LEU A 12 -10.95 -12.02 6.97
CA LEU A 12 -11.52 -12.77 5.85
C LEU A 12 -13.04 -12.92 5.97
N PHE A 13 -13.56 -13.25 7.16
CA PHE A 13 -15.01 -13.29 7.38
C PHE A 13 -15.68 -11.95 7.06
N THR A 14 -15.09 -10.87 7.57
CA THR A 14 -15.58 -9.51 7.38
C THR A 14 -15.56 -9.09 5.91
N THR A 15 -14.43 -9.32 5.25
CA THR A 15 -14.25 -8.90 3.86
C THR A 15 -15.12 -9.71 2.90
N ILE A 16 -15.37 -10.99 3.16
CA ILE A 16 -16.28 -11.77 2.32
C ILE A 16 -17.73 -11.31 2.45
N ASN A 17 -18.21 -11.03 3.66
CA ASN A 17 -19.59 -10.55 3.84
C ASN A 17 -19.81 -9.17 3.19
N LEU A 18 -18.91 -8.22 3.45
CA LEU A 18 -18.99 -6.87 2.89
C LEU A 18 -18.75 -6.85 1.38
N GLY A 19 -17.77 -7.63 0.92
CA GLY A 19 -17.49 -7.80 -0.50
C GLY A 19 -18.69 -8.40 -1.24
N PHE A 20 -19.33 -9.43 -0.68
CA PHE A 20 -20.53 -10.03 -1.26
C PHE A 20 -21.71 -9.04 -1.31
N PHE A 21 -21.88 -8.21 -0.28
CA PHE A 21 -22.90 -7.18 -0.28
C PHE A 21 -22.65 -6.11 -1.35
N LEU A 22 -21.42 -5.61 -1.46
CA LEU A 22 -21.06 -4.64 -2.49
C LEU A 22 -21.13 -5.26 -3.90
N ASP A 23 -20.79 -6.53 -4.07
CA ASP A 23 -20.98 -7.28 -5.31
C ASP A 23 -22.46 -7.29 -5.74
N LYS A 24 -23.40 -7.50 -4.81
CA LYS A 24 -24.84 -7.43 -5.10
C LYS A 24 -25.31 -6.04 -5.52
N ILE A 25 -24.85 -4.99 -4.83
CA ILE A 25 -25.17 -3.59 -5.19
C ILE A 25 -24.67 -3.28 -6.59
N LEU A 26 -23.41 -3.63 -6.86
CA LEU A 26 -22.74 -3.33 -8.12
C LEU A 26 -23.12 -4.31 -9.25
N LYS A 27 -23.69 -5.47 -8.91
CA LYS A 27 -24.02 -6.59 -9.81
C LYS A 27 -22.79 -7.12 -10.55
N LEU A 28 -21.68 -7.37 -9.85
CA LEU A 28 -20.44 -7.85 -10.47
C LEU A 28 -20.43 -9.39 -10.68
N LYS A 29 -21.34 -10.11 -10.01
CA LYS A 29 -21.53 -11.58 -10.10
C LYS A 29 -20.29 -12.39 -9.72
N VAL A 30 -19.58 -11.93 -8.70
CA VAL A 30 -18.30 -12.51 -8.33
C VAL A 30 -18.49 -13.74 -7.46
N GLN A 31 -17.83 -14.83 -7.86
CA GLN A 31 -17.81 -16.07 -7.10
C GLN A 31 -16.43 -16.40 -6.53
N ASN A 32 -15.37 -15.76 -7.01
CA ASN A 32 -14.02 -15.99 -6.53
C ASN A 32 -13.77 -15.27 -5.19
N LEU A 33 -13.30 -16.04 -4.20
CA LEU A 33 -13.06 -15.58 -2.83
C LEU A 33 -12.05 -14.42 -2.77
N THR A 34 -10.99 -14.46 -3.57
CA THR A 34 -9.96 -13.41 -3.56
C THR A 34 -10.53 -12.07 -4.00
N PHE A 35 -11.30 -12.05 -5.09
CA PHE A 35 -11.97 -10.83 -5.54
C PHE A 35 -12.93 -10.30 -4.48
N LEU A 36 -13.80 -11.15 -3.93
CA LEU A 36 -14.73 -10.73 -2.85
C LEU A 36 -13.99 -10.17 -1.64
N SER A 37 -12.89 -10.78 -1.22
CA SER A 37 -12.08 -10.27 -0.11
C SER A 37 -11.52 -8.88 -0.42
N ILE A 38 -10.98 -8.64 -1.62
CA ILE A 38 -10.51 -7.31 -2.04
C ILE A 38 -11.65 -6.28 -2.05
N LEU A 39 -12.84 -6.66 -2.51
CA LEU A 39 -14.02 -5.78 -2.49
C LEU A 39 -14.48 -5.47 -1.08
N GLY A 40 -14.33 -6.43 -0.16
CA GLY A 40 -14.57 -6.23 1.27
C GLY A 40 -13.54 -5.30 1.92
N LEU A 41 -12.26 -5.43 1.58
CA LEU A 41 -11.22 -4.50 2.01
C LEU A 41 -11.54 -3.07 1.55
N PHE A 42 -11.95 -2.92 0.29
CA PHE A 42 -12.38 -1.65 -0.28
C PHE A 42 -13.63 -1.09 0.42
N SER A 43 -14.65 -1.93 0.66
CA SER A 43 -15.87 -1.54 1.37
C SER A 43 -15.58 -1.09 2.81
N THR A 44 -14.74 -1.85 3.52
CA THR A 44 -14.33 -1.52 4.89
C THR A 44 -13.56 -0.21 4.92
N THR A 45 -12.69 0.03 3.93
CA THR A 45 -11.95 1.29 3.80
C THR A 45 -12.91 2.48 3.69
N ILE A 46 -13.93 2.38 2.83
CA ILE A 46 -14.95 3.43 2.66
C ILE A 46 -15.69 3.68 3.98
N MET A 47 -16.17 2.62 4.63
CA MET A 47 -16.91 2.73 5.89
C MET A 47 -16.06 3.34 7.01
N ALA A 48 -14.83 2.86 7.18
CA ALA A 48 -13.88 3.38 8.17
C ALA A 48 -13.53 4.84 7.90
N SER A 49 -13.40 5.23 6.63
CA SER A 49 -13.14 6.63 6.24
C SER A 49 -14.32 7.54 6.60
N PHE A 50 -15.56 7.12 6.35
CA PHE A 50 -16.73 7.88 6.79
C PHE A 50 -16.81 7.97 8.31
N TRP A 51 -16.54 6.89 9.02
CA TRP A 51 -16.53 6.88 10.48
C TRP A 51 -15.49 7.82 11.06
N ALA A 52 -14.27 7.79 10.50
CA ALA A 52 -13.14 8.62 10.92
C ALA A 52 -13.39 10.13 10.80
N ILE A 53 -14.33 10.56 9.96
CA ILE A 53 -14.73 11.98 9.88
C ILE A 53 -15.38 12.43 11.20
N PHE A 54 -16.14 11.54 11.86
CA PHE A 54 -16.96 11.87 13.02
C PHE A 54 -16.37 11.40 14.34
N GLY A 55 -15.58 10.32 14.33
CA GLY A 55 -15.05 9.73 15.55
C GLY A 55 -13.96 8.70 15.33
N ARG A 56 -13.47 8.17 16.44
CA ARG A 56 -12.37 7.21 16.47
C ARG A 56 -12.75 5.85 15.91
N ILE A 57 -11.82 5.20 15.23
CA ILE A 57 -11.95 3.80 14.77
C ILE A 57 -11.50 2.90 15.92
N ASN A 58 -12.40 2.59 16.85
CA ASN A 58 -12.11 1.80 18.04
C ASN A 58 -13.25 0.79 18.27
N PHE A 59 -13.49 0.36 19.52
CA PHE A 59 -14.48 -0.66 19.84
C PHE A 59 -15.88 -0.33 19.31
N GLU A 60 -16.27 0.94 19.26
CA GLU A 60 -17.60 1.37 18.78
C GLU A 60 -17.78 1.07 17.29
N PHE A 61 -16.76 1.37 16.48
CA PHE A 61 -16.74 1.02 15.06
C PHE A 61 -16.79 -0.50 14.87
N HIS A 62 -16.04 -1.25 15.68
CA HIS A 62 -16.01 -2.70 15.59
C HIS A 62 -17.33 -3.35 15.98
N LEU A 63 -18.05 -2.84 16.99
CA LEU A 63 -19.39 -3.31 17.33
C LEU A 63 -20.37 -3.09 16.18
N ALA A 64 -20.35 -1.91 15.56
CA ALA A 64 -21.18 -1.62 14.39
C ALA A 64 -20.83 -2.55 13.21
N LEU A 65 -19.54 -2.76 12.96
CA LEU A 65 -19.04 -3.64 11.91
C LEU A 65 -19.44 -5.11 12.17
N LEU A 66 -19.35 -5.58 13.40
CA LEU A 66 -19.74 -6.93 13.81
C LEU A 66 -21.24 -7.16 13.60
N PHE A 67 -22.08 -6.22 14.05
CA PHE A 67 -23.53 -6.29 13.86
C PHE A 67 -23.90 -6.34 12.37
N LEU A 68 -23.29 -5.47 11.56
CA LEU A 68 -23.49 -5.47 10.12
C LEU A 68 -23.07 -6.80 9.50
N ASN A 69 -21.91 -7.35 9.88
CA ASN A 69 -21.44 -8.64 9.40
C ASN A 69 -22.41 -9.77 9.74
N PHE A 70 -22.92 -9.80 10.97
CA PHE A 70 -23.89 -10.81 11.38
C PHE A 70 -25.20 -10.69 10.60
N ALA A 71 -25.73 -9.47 10.45
CA ALA A 71 -26.94 -9.22 9.67
C ALA A 71 -26.78 -9.64 8.20
N LEU A 72 -25.65 -9.29 7.57
CA LEU A 72 -25.33 -9.65 6.19
C LEU A 72 -25.15 -11.16 6.03
N PHE A 73 -24.45 -11.80 6.97
CA PHE A 73 -24.22 -13.24 6.98
C PHE A 73 -25.54 -14.00 7.12
N LEU A 74 -26.37 -13.67 8.10
CA LEU A 74 -27.67 -14.34 8.30
C LEU A 74 -28.58 -14.20 7.08
N SER A 75 -28.64 -13.01 6.50
CA SER A 75 -29.46 -12.72 5.32
C SER A 75 -29.00 -13.47 4.06
N ASN A 76 -27.72 -13.87 4.00
CA ASN A 76 -27.09 -14.44 2.80
C ASN A 76 -26.35 -15.76 3.07
N LYS A 77 -26.66 -16.43 4.19
CA LYS A 77 -25.89 -17.54 4.76
C LYS A 77 -25.55 -18.62 3.73
N LYS A 78 -26.55 -19.07 2.97
CA LYS A 78 -26.38 -20.13 1.95
C LYS A 78 -25.35 -19.73 0.87
N ALA A 79 -25.45 -18.51 0.36
CA ALA A 79 -24.56 -18.02 -0.69
C ALA A 79 -23.13 -17.82 -0.17
N ILE A 80 -22.97 -17.23 1.01
CA ILE A 80 -21.65 -17.00 1.64
C ILE A 80 -20.97 -18.34 1.96
N ILE A 81 -21.69 -19.30 2.54
CA ILE A 81 -21.13 -20.65 2.79
C ILE A 81 -20.71 -21.32 1.48
N SER A 82 -21.48 -21.14 0.39
CA SER A 82 -21.10 -21.68 -0.92
C SER A 82 -19.79 -21.09 -1.43
N ILE A 83 -19.50 -19.81 -1.19
CA ILE A 83 -18.25 -19.17 -1.59
C ILE A 83 -17.06 -19.83 -0.89
N TYR A 84 -17.15 -20.04 0.43
CA TYR A 84 -16.10 -20.75 1.17
C TYR A 84 -15.93 -22.20 0.69
N LYS A 85 -17.04 -22.93 0.49
CA LYS A 85 -17.00 -24.31 -0.03
C LYS A 85 -16.31 -24.37 -1.39
N ASN A 86 -16.68 -23.49 -2.32
CA ASN A 86 -16.07 -23.42 -3.64
C ASN A 86 -14.57 -23.10 -3.54
N PHE A 87 -14.17 -22.18 -2.69
CA PHE A 87 -12.75 -21.88 -2.46
C PHE A 87 -11.96 -23.09 -1.93
N PHE A 88 -12.48 -23.80 -0.92
CA PHE A 88 -11.81 -25.00 -0.43
C PHE A 88 -11.79 -26.13 -1.47
N LEU A 89 -12.80 -26.24 -2.33
CA LEU A 89 -12.78 -27.16 -3.47
C LEU A 89 -11.72 -26.75 -4.49
N GLU A 90 -11.62 -25.47 -4.86
CA GLU A 90 -10.56 -24.95 -5.73
C GLU A 90 -9.19 -25.32 -5.17
N LEU A 91 -8.93 -25.05 -3.89
CA LEU A 91 -7.69 -25.44 -3.21
C LEU A 91 -7.47 -26.95 -3.20
N LYS A 92 -8.52 -27.76 -3.05
CA LYS A 92 -8.43 -29.22 -3.07
C LYS A 92 -8.01 -29.74 -4.44
N TYR A 93 -8.47 -29.11 -5.53
CA TYR A 93 -8.17 -29.53 -6.91
C TYR A 93 -6.94 -28.85 -7.54
N LEU A 94 -6.25 -27.97 -6.81
CA LEU A 94 -4.94 -27.47 -7.23
C LEU A 94 -3.93 -28.60 -7.41
N ASP A 95 -3.01 -28.42 -8.35
CA ASP A 95 -1.80 -29.23 -8.46
C ASP A 95 -1.14 -29.45 -7.09
N LYS A 96 -0.74 -30.70 -6.80
CA LYS A 96 -0.21 -31.10 -5.49
C LYS A 96 0.98 -30.23 -5.06
N THR A 97 1.89 -29.95 -5.98
CA THR A 97 3.08 -29.15 -5.67
C THR A 97 2.72 -27.69 -5.46
N LEU A 98 1.83 -27.12 -6.28
CA LEU A 98 1.33 -25.75 -6.08
C LEU A 98 0.60 -25.58 -4.74
N LYS A 99 -0.17 -26.59 -4.31
CA LYS A 99 -0.86 -26.59 -3.02
C LYS A 99 0.12 -26.58 -1.85
N ILE A 100 1.17 -27.39 -1.91
CA ILE A 100 2.23 -27.42 -0.89
C ILE A 100 2.96 -26.07 -0.86
N LEU A 101 3.34 -25.55 -2.02
CA LEU A 101 3.99 -24.24 -2.15
C LEU A 101 3.12 -23.11 -1.58
N LEU A 102 1.82 -23.09 -1.88
CA LEU A 102 0.89 -22.10 -1.33
C LEU A 102 0.83 -22.18 0.20
N GLY A 103 0.76 -23.39 0.77
CA GLY A 103 0.76 -23.59 2.22
C GLY A 103 2.06 -23.10 2.88
N LEU A 104 3.21 -23.42 2.28
CA LEU A 104 4.52 -22.94 2.75
C LEU A 104 4.64 -21.42 2.64
N ILE A 105 4.26 -20.83 1.51
CA ILE A 105 4.26 -19.37 1.33
C ILE A 105 3.34 -18.71 2.35
N ALA A 106 2.13 -19.21 2.57
CA ALA A 106 1.21 -18.67 3.57
C ALA A 106 1.81 -18.72 4.99
N LEU A 107 2.45 -19.82 5.35
CA LEU A 107 3.16 -19.95 6.64
C LEU A 107 4.29 -18.92 6.76
N LEU A 108 5.09 -18.76 5.70
CA LEU A 108 6.21 -17.80 5.67
C LEU A 108 5.71 -16.35 5.75
N ILE A 109 4.61 -16.00 5.07
CA ILE A 109 4.01 -14.65 5.17
C ILE A 109 3.62 -14.38 6.62
N VAL A 110 2.90 -15.30 7.28
CA VAL A 110 2.49 -15.14 8.68
C VAL A 110 3.68 -15.07 9.63
N ALA A 111 4.73 -15.87 9.38
CA ALA A 111 5.96 -15.81 10.15
C ALA A 111 6.61 -14.43 10.01
N GLN A 112 6.76 -13.92 8.79
CA GLN A 112 7.33 -12.59 8.54
C GLN A 112 6.50 -11.47 9.16
N CYS A 113 5.17 -11.54 9.11
CA CYS A 113 4.28 -10.58 9.76
C CYS A 113 4.38 -10.59 11.28
N ALA A 114 4.76 -11.73 11.88
CA ALA A 114 5.04 -11.83 13.31
C ALA A 114 6.47 -11.39 13.69
N SER A 115 7.31 -11.08 12.70
CA SER A 115 8.69 -10.62 12.89
C SER A 115 8.77 -9.10 13.02
N ILE A 116 9.97 -8.62 13.33
CA ILE A 116 10.27 -7.19 13.49
C ILE A 116 9.88 -6.39 12.22
N PRO A 117 9.22 -5.23 12.32
CA PRO A 117 8.96 -4.35 11.18
C PRO A 117 10.25 -3.91 10.48
N PHE A 118 10.29 -4.01 9.15
CA PHE A 118 11.52 -3.70 8.38
C PHE A 118 11.56 -2.25 7.86
N ILE A 119 10.41 -1.68 7.50
CA ILE A 119 10.34 -0.40 6.79
C ILE A 119 10.48 0.78 7.74
N ILE A 120 11.42 1.69 7.44
CA ILE A 120 11.66 2.89 8.24
C ILE A 120 10.46 3.84 8.32
N ASP A 121 9.63 3.91 7.25
CA ASP A 121 8.43 4.74 7.23
C ASP A 121 7.46 4.36 8.37
N ASN A 122 7.48 3.08 8.80
CA ASN A 122 6.70 2.58 9.93
C ASN A 122 7.01 3.34 11.23
N GLU A 123 8.30 3.54 11.48
CA GLU A 123 8.85 4.22 12.65
C GLU A 123 8.75 5.73 12.58
N SER A 124 8.27 6.26 11.43
CA SER A 124 8.10 7.69 11.23
C SER A 124 6.65 8.13 11.31
N TYR A 125 5.73 7.43 10.62
CA TYR A 125 4.33 7.87 10.57
C TYR A 125 3.28 6.78 10.46
N TYR A 126 3.58 5.53 10.07
CA TYR A 126 2.50 4.52 9.94
C TYR A 126 1.82 4.24 11.28
N ILE A 127 2.61 3.89 12.31
CA ILE A 127 2.11 3.60 13.66
C ILE A 127 1.30 4.78 14.18
N GLN A 128 1.89 5.99 14.12
CA GLN A 128 1.25 7.20 14.63
C GLN A 128 -0.02 7.57 13.86
N THR A 129 -0.03 7.44 12.53
CA THR A 129 -1.23 7.71 11.70
C THR A 129 -2.38 6.80 12.12
N ILE A 130 -2.10 5.51 12.30
CA ILE A 130 -3.09 4.52 12.72
C ILE A 130 -3.58 4.81 14.14
N LYS A 131 -2.65 5.07 15.08
CA LYS A 131 -2.98 5.42 16.47
C LYS A 131 -3.86 6.67 16.56
N TRP A 132 -3.59 7.72 15.79
CA TRP A 132 -4.45 8.91 15.71
C TRP A 132 -5.87 8.58 15.26
N MET A 133 -6.04 7.72 14.25
CA MET A 133 -7.36 7.28 13.81
C MET A 133 -8.07 6.42 14.84
N ASN A 134 -7.36 5.57 15.58
CA ASN A 134 -7.95 4.72 16.62
C ASN A 134 -8.37 5.49 17.87
N GLU A 135 -7.71 6.60 18.19
CA GLU A 135 -8.04 7.41 19.39
C GLU A 135 -8.99 8.56 19.09
N TYR A 136 -8.86 9.21 17.92
CA TYR A 136 -9.56 10.46 17.63
C TYR A 136 -10.23 10.53 16.25
N GLY A 137 -9.91 9.62 15.32
CA GLY A 137 -10.36 9.72 13.93
C GLY A 137 -9.48 10.68 13.12
N PHE A 138 -10.07 11.40 12.16
CA PHE A 138 -9.36 12.45 11.42
C PHE A 138 -9.28 13.73 12.26
N VAL A 139 -8.06 14.10 12.64
CA VAL A 139 -7.78 15.28 13.48
C VAL A 139 -7.39 16.48 12.62
N LYS A 140 -7.97 17.65 12.95
CA LYS A 140 -7.76 18.89 12.19
C LYS A 140 -6.31 19.36 12.23
N GLY A 141 -5.73 19.64 11.06
CA GLY A 141 -4.37 20.16 10.96
C GLY A 141 -3.30 19.25 11.55
N LEU A 142 -3.54 17.94 11.64
CA LEU A 142 -2.59 16.96 12.15
C LEU A 142 -1.24 17.00 11.42
N GLY A 143 -1.22 17.39 10.15
CA GLY A 143 0.02 17.60 9.41
C GLY A 143 0.90 18.75 9.92
N ASN A 144 0.38 19.69 10.74
CA ASN A 144 1.19 20.71 11.41
C ASN A 144 2.07 20.11 12.50
N LEU A 145 1.61 19.06 13.18
CA LEU A 145 2.39 18.37 14.21
C LEU A 145 3.56 17.61 13.58
N HIS A 146 3.25 16.81 12.55
CA HIS A 146 4.26 16.07 11.80
C HIS A 146 3.81 15.92 10.34
N ILE A 147 4.60 16.43 9.40
CA ILE A 147 4.17 16.61 8.00
C ILE A 147 3.78 15.30 7.30
N TYR A 148 4.39 14.17 7.69
CA TYR A 148 4.02 12.86 7.14
C TYR A 148 2.64 12.34 7.61
N LEU A 149 2.09 12.84 8.73
CA LEU A 149 0.71 12.53 9.11
C LEU A 149 -0.30 13.14 8.12
N GLY A 150 0.12 14.18 7.38
CA GLY A 150 -0.60 14.71 6.21
C GLY A 150 -0.75 13.71 5.06
N GLN A 151 0.05 12.63 5.03
CA GLN A 151 0.01 11.57 4.01
C GLN A 151 -0.87 10.39 4.44
N THR A 152 -1.94 10.63 5.18
CA THR A 152 -2.83 9.56 5.67
C THR A 152 -3.41 8.76 4.50
N SER A 153 -2.84 7.58 4.24
CA SER A 153 -3.23 6.68 3.16
C SER A 153 -4.55 5.98 3.49
N GLY A 154 -5.36 5.69 2.46
CA GLY A 154 -6.50 4.78 2.60
C GLY A 154 -6.13 3.40 3.14
N TRP A 155 -4.87 2.96 2.95
CA TRP A 155 -4.38 1.70 3.53
C TRP A 155 -4.20 1.79 5.05
N HIS A 156 -3.77 2.94 5.58
CA HIS A 156 -3.69 3.15 7.03
C HIS A 156 -5.09 3.22 7.65
N VAL A 157 -6.06 3.82 6.95
CA VAL A 157 -7.48 3.85 7.39
C VAL A 157 -8.05 2.42 7.45
N LEU A 158 -7.69 1.57 6.49
CA LEU A 158 -8.09 0.17 6.53
C LEU A 158 -7.37 -0.61 7.63
N GLN A 159 -6.08 -0.33 7.87
CA GLN A 159 -5.33 -0.94 8.95
C GLN A 159 -5.91 -0.59 10.32
N SER A 160 -6.31 0.66 10.57
CA SER A 160 -6.94 1.04 11.84
C SER A 160 -8.29 0.35 12.08
N ALA A 161 -8.99 -0.06 11.01
CA ALA A 161 -10.21 -0.87 11.11
C ALA A 161 -9.95 -2.36 11.42
N PHE A 162 -8.70 -2.84 11.35
CA PHE A 162 -8.35 -4.25 11.54
C PHE A 162 -7.14 -4.46 12.47
N ASN A 163 -6.65 -3.42 13.15
CA ASN A 163 -5.58 -3.57 14.13
C ASN A 163 -6.07 -3.90 15.54
N PHE A 164 -7.38 -3.77 15.81
CA PHE A 164 -7.97 -4.12 17.11
C PHE A 164 -7.18 -3.58 18.31
N SER A 165 -6.69 -2.34 18.24
CA SER A 165 -5.77 -1.77 19.24
C SER A 165 -6.32 -1.78 20.67
N PHE A 166 -7.65 -1.83 20.83
CA PHE A 166 -8.36 -1.98 22.10
C PHE A 166 -8.31 -3.38 22.73
N ILE A 167 -7.94 -4.41 21.95
CA ILE A 167 -7.75 -5.79 22.42
C ILE A 167 -6.26 -6.10 22.55
N TYR A 168 -5.50 -5.80 21.49
CA TYR A 168 -4.09 -6.13 21.41
C TYR A 168 -3.36 -5.14 20.49
N PRO A 169 -2.24 -4.54 20.93
CA PRO A 169 -1.64 -3.42 20.22
C PRO A 169 -0.82 -3.80 18.99
N ASN A 170 -0.42 -5.07 18.82
CA ASN A 170 0.60 -5.45 17.83
C ASN A 170 0.02 -6.12 16.58
N PHE A 171 -1.01 -5.51 15.98
CA PHE A 171 -1.65 -5.99 14.75
C PHE A 171 -1.58 -4.94 13.64
N ASN A 172 -0.40 -4.77 13.03
CA ASN A 172 -0.20 -3.88 11.89
C ASN A 172 0.31 -4.61 10.62
N ASP A 173 -0.35 -5.72 10.29
CA ASP A 173 0.09 -6.73 9.34
C ASP A 173 -0.84 -6.95 8.12
N LEU A 174 -1.79 -6.04 7.86
CA LEU A 174 -2.76 -6.19 6.76
C LEU A 174 -2.09 -6.31 5.38
N SER A 175 -0.89 -5.75 5.24
CA SER A 175 -0.01 -5.95 4.10
C SER A 175 0.23 -7.44 3.81
N GLY A 176 0.52 -8.25 4.85
CA GLY A 176 0.67 -9.70 4.72
C GLY A 176 -0.58 -10.40 4.21
N PHE A 177 -1.75 -10.02 4.73
CA PHE A 177 -3.03 -10.54 4.25
C PHE A 177 -3.25 -10.20 2.76
N CYS A 178 -2.95 -8.97 2.34
CA CYS A 178 -3.03 -8.56 0.95
C CYS A 178 -2.06 -9.36 0.04
N LEU A 179 -0.83 -9.61 0.50
CA LEU A 179 0.13 -10.44 -0.23
C LEU A 179 -0.34 -11.89 -0.35
N LEU A 180 -0.98 -12.44 0.70
CA LEU A 180 -1.56 -13.77 0.67
C LEU A 180 -2.66 -13.87 -0.41
N LEU A 181 -3.56 -12.88 -0.48
CA LEU A 181 -4.57 -12.80 -1.55
C LEU A 181 -3.92 -12.76 -2.94
N GLY A 182 -2.85 -11.97 -3.12
CA GLY A 182 -2.08 -11.92 -4.36
C GLY A 182 -1.45 -13.28 -4.74
N ASN A 183 -0.88 -14.00 -3.77
CA ASN A 183 -0.29 -15.32 -3.98
C ASN A 183 -1.35 -16.38 -4.29
N ILE A 184 -2.52 -16.36 -3.62
CA ILE A 184 -3.65 -17.24 -3.94
C ILE A 184 -4.09 -17.02 -5.39
N PHE A 185 -4.34 -15.76 -5.77
CA PHE A 185 -4.74 -15.42 -7.14
C PHE A 185 -3.71 -15.89 -8.18
N SER A 186 -2.43 -15.64 -7.91
CA SER A 186 -1.36 -16.02 -8.81
C SER A 186 -1.23 -17.54 -8.96
N ILE A 187 -1.30 -18.30 -7.87
CA ILE A 187 -1.21 -19.77 -7.92
C ILE A 187 -2.40 -20.38 -8.65
N GLN A 188 -3.60 -19.83 -8.47
CA GLN A 188 -4.78 -20.24 -9.25
C GLN A 188 -4.59 -19.97 -10.75
N LYS A 189 -4.02 -18.81 -11.11
CA LYS A 189 -3.66 -18.47 -12.50
C LYS A 189 -2.62 -19.44 -13.05
N LEU A 190 -1.59 -19.77 -12.27
CA LEU A 190 -0.55 -20.69 -12.69
C LEU A 190 -1.08 -22.12 -12.90
N ASP A 191 -1.97 -22.60 -12.04
CA ASP A 191 -2.66 -23.88 -12.22
C ASP A 191 -3.49 -23.88 -13.51
N ASN A 192 -4.18 -22.78 -13.81
CA ASN A 192 -4.88 -22.61 -15.09
C ASN A 192 -3.93 -22.61 -16.29
N TYR A 193 -2.74 -22.00 -16.17
CA TYR A 193 -1.71 -22.07 -17.21
C TYR A 193 -1.25 -23.50 -17.46
N PHE A 194 -1.10 -24.33 -16.43
CA PHE A 194 -0.73 -25.74 -16.62
C PHE A 194 -1.74 -26.51 -17.46
N LYS A 195 -3.02 -26.13 -17.40
CA LYS A 195 -4.14 -26.73 -18.14
C LYS A 195 -4.32 -26.13 -19.54
N THR A 196 -4.28 -24.80 -19.66
CA THR A 196 -4.68 -24.07 -20.87
C THR A 196 -3.53 -23.53 -21.71
N LYS A 197 -2.33 -23.42 -21.13
CA LYS A 197 -1.15 -22.76 -21.70
C LYS A 197 -1.37 -21.28 -22.05
N ASN A 198 -2.35 -20.61 -21.44
CA ASN A 198 -2.55 -19.16 -21.60
C ASN A 198 -1.34 -18.38 -21.05
N LYS A 199 -0.60 -17.69 -21.93
CA LYS A 199 0.61 -16.96 -21.53
C LYS A 199 0.35 -15.82 -20.52
N THR A 200 -0.83 -15.20 -20.53
CA THR A 200 -1.17 -14.17 -19.53
C THR A 200 -1.23 -14.79 -18.13
N ASP A 201 -1.84 -15.97 -18.00
CA ASP A 201 -1.90 -16.70 -16.74
C ASP A 201 -0.51 -17.12 -16.24
N LEU A 202 0.44 -17.41 -17.13
CA LEU A 202 1.85 -17.64 -16.75
C LEU A 202 2.50 -16.38 -16.18
N ILE A 203 2.41 -15.24 -16.88
CA ILE A 203 3.02 -13.97 -16.41
C ILE A 203 2.52 -13.62 -15.01
N ILE A 204 1.22 -13.75 -14.77
CA ILE A 204 0.60 -13.51 -13.48
C ILE A 204 0.97 -14.60 -12.47
N GLY A 205 1.05 -15.85 -12.90
CA GLY A 205 1.44 -17.02 -12.12
C GLY A 205 2.87 -17.00 -11.56
N LEU A 206 3.74 -16.17 -12.13
CA LEU A 206 5.11 -15.98 -11.66
C LEU A 206 5.24 -14.97 -10.50
N PHE A 207 4.14 -14.30 -10.11
CA PHE A 207 4.13 -13.33 -9.01
C PHE A 207 4.78 -13.82 -7.70
N PRO A 208 4.67 -15.09 -7.26
CA PRO A 208 5.31 -15.55 -6.02
C PRO A 208 6.83 -15.44 -6.02
N LEU A 209 7.49 -15.36 -7.20
CA LEU A 209 8.92 -15.09 -7.28
C LEU A 209 9.28 -13.68 -6.74
N SER A 210 8.33 -12.74 -6.77
CA SER A 210 8.53 -11.39 -6.22
C SER A 210 8.55 -11.36 -4.68
N ASN A 211 8.06 -12.41 -4.01
CA ASN A 211 7.98 -12.45 -2.55
C ASN A 211 9.35 -12.18 -1.89
N ILE A 212 10.46 -12.55 -2.55
CA ILE A 212 11.83 -12.28 -2.05
C ILE A 212 12.08 -10.79 -1.80
N LEU A 213 11.41 -9.93 -2.57
CA LEU A 213 11.41 -8.47 -2.39
C LEU A 213 10.25 -8.03 -1.50
N LEU A 214 9.05 -8.58 -1.72
CA LEU A 214 7.82 -8.10 -1.08
C LEU A 214 7.75 -8.40 0.42
N PHE A 215 8.47 -9.41 0.92
CA PHE A 215 8.52 -9.74 2.35
C PHE A 215 9.08 -8.61 3.23
N GLN A 216 9.85 -7.70 2.64
CA GLN A 216 10.31 -6.50 3.33
C GLN A 216 9.17 -5.50 3.62
N PHE A 217 8.00 -5.66 2.98
CA PHE A 217 6.86 -4.75 3.07
C PHE A 217 5.68 -5.28 3.88
N ILE A 218 5.74 -6.53 4.37
CA ILE A 218 4.56 -7.20 4.95
C ILE A 218 4.49 -7.18 6.48
N SER A 219 5.59 -6.87 7.16
CA SER A 219 5.62 -6.67 8.63
C SER A 219 5.24 -5.25 9.06
N ALA A 220 4.72 -4.44 8.13
CA ALA A 220 4.21 -3.09 8.38
C ALA A 220 3.09 -2.78 7.39
N PRO A 221 2.20 -1.82 7.66
CA PRO A 221 1.07 -1.48 6.80
C PRO A 221 1.49 -0.55 5.65
N SER A 222 2.49 -0.99 4.87
CA SER A 222 3.01 -0.23 3.73
C SER A 222 1.94 -0.06 2.64
N PRO A 223 1.63 1.18 2.21
CA PRO A 223 0.71 1.43 1.11
C PRO A 223 1.30 1.03 -0.25
N ASP A 224 2.60 0.71 -0.35
CA ASP A 224 3.23 0.27 -1.61
C ASP A 224 2.76 -1.12 -2.03
N LEU A 225 2.65 -2.04 -1.07
CA LEU A 225 2.32 -3.43 -1.32
C LEU A 225 0.95 -3.66 -1.99
N PRO A 226 -0.17 -3.08 -1.52
CA PRO A 226 -1.45 -3.25 -2.19
C PRO A 226 -1.42 -2.70 -3.63
N ILE A 227 -0.65 -1.64 -3.91
CA ILE A 227 -0.48 -1.14 -5.29
C ILE A 227 0.16 -2.19 -6.18
N TYR A 228 1.16 -2.93 -5.70
CA TYR A 228 1.77 -4.01 -6.46
C TYR A 228 0.75 -5.13 -6.73
N VAL A 229 0.06 -5.62 -5.71
CA VAL A 229 -0.94 -6.69 -5.85
C VAL A 229 -2.08 -6.28 -6.80
N PHE A 230 -2.63 -5.07 -6.62
CA PHE A 230 -3.73 -4.59 -7.45
C PHE A 230 -3.31 -4.32 -8.89
N THR A 231 -2.10 -3.79 -9.13
CA THR A 231 -1.59 -3.63 -10.51
C THR A 231 -1.49 -4.98 -11.21
N PHE A 232 -1.07 -6.04 -10.51
CA PHE A 232 -1.01 -7.40 -11.06
C PHE A 232 -2.40 -7.95 -11.42
N ILE A 233 -3.40 -7.75 -10.55
CA ILE A 233 -4.77 -8.19 -10.83
C ILE A 233 -5.38 -7.37 -11.99
N ILE A 234 -5.16 -6.05 -12.02
CA ILE A 234 -5.56 -5.18 -13.14
C ILE A 234 -4.93 -5.67 -14.44
N CYS A 235 -3.63 -6.01 -14.44
CA CYS A 235 -2.92 -6.55 -15.59
C CYS A 235 -3.59 -7.84 -16.10
N SER A 236 -3.91 -8.80 -15.22
CA SER A 236 -4.63 -10.01 -15.60
C SER A 236 -5.98 -9.70 -16.24
N LEU A 237 -6.82 -8.91 -15.55
CA LEU A 237 -8.17 -8.59 -16.04
C LEU A 237 -8.14 -7.87 -17.38
N PHE A 238 -7.26 -6.90 -17.52
CA PHE A 238 -7.11 -6.11 -18.75
C PHE A 238 -6.64 -6.99 -19.91
N LEU A 239 -5.58 -7.79 -19.70
CA LEU A 239 -5.01 -8.61 -20.76
C LEU A 239 -5.95 -9.75 -21.18
N ASP A 240 -6.64 -10.40 -20.24
CA ASP A 240 -7.55 -11.51 -20.56
C ASP A 240 -8.79 -11.02 -21.33
N ASN A 241 -9.26 -9.80 -21.07
CA ASN A 241 -10.56 -9.33 -21.58
C ASN A 241 -10.50 -8.22 -22.64
N TYR A 242 -9.31 -7.71 -23.02
CA TYR A 242 -9.12 -6.53 -23.88
C TYR A 242 -10.10 -6.38 -25.07
N ARG A 243 -10.40 -7.46 -25.80
CA ARG A 243 -11.27 -7.42 -27.00
C ARG A 243 -12.77 -7.51 -26.71
N LYS A 244 -13.17 -8.05 -25.56
CA LYS A 244 -14.58 -8.31 -25.20
C LYS A 244 -14.81 -7.91 -23.74
N ILE A 245 -14.54 -6.64 -23.42
CA ILE A 245 -14.73 -6.15 -22.06
C ILE A 245 -16.22 -6.00 -21.79
N ASN A 246 -16.73 -6.80 -20.86
CA ASN A 246 -18.07 -6.65 -20.33
C ASN A 246 -18.10 -5.60 -19.19
N SER A 247 -19.31 -5.17 -18.82
CA SER A 247 -19.49 -4.21 -17.71
C SER A 247 -18.90 -4.71 -16.39
N GLU A 248 -18.92 -6.02 -16.13
CA GLU A 248 -18.39 -6.62 -14.90
C GLU A 248 -16.86 -6.43 -14.79
N THR A 249 -16.12 -6.74 -15.86
CA THR A 249 -14.66 -6.56 -15.91
C THR A 249 -14.27 -5.09 -15.85
N PHE A 250 -15.00 -4.22 -16.56
CA PHE A 250 -14.78 -2.78 -16.49
C PHE A 250 -14.95 -2.25 -15.06
N ASN A 251 -16.02 -2.68 -14.37
CA ASN A 251 -16.28 -2.28 -13.00
C ASN A 251 -15.17 -2.74 -12.06
N TRP A 252 -14.68 -3.97 -12.21
CA TRP A 252 -13.57 -4.49 -11.40
C TRP A 252 -12.27 -3.72 -11.58
N ILE A 253 -11.87 -3.48 -12.83
CA ILE A 253 -10.68 -2.68 -13.13
C ILE A 253 -10.85 -1.28 -12.52
N SER A 254 -12.03 -0.68 -12.67
CA SER A 254 -12.31 0.65 -12.11
C SER A 254 -12.25 0.67 -10.59
N ILE A 255 -12.79 -0.34 -9.89
CA ILE A 255 -12.74 -0.44 -8.43
C ILE A 255 -11.29 -0.59 -7.94
N LEU A 256 -10.50 -1.47 -8.55
CA LEU A 256 -9.09 -1.66 -8.19
C LEU A 256 -8.28 -0.37 -8.40
N VAL A 257 -8.55 0.35 -9.48
CA VAL A 257 -7.94 1.67 -9.74
C VAL A 257 -8.38 2.69 -8.70
N LEU A 258 -9.68 2.83 -8.43
CA LEU A 258 -10.18 3.77 -7.42
C LEU A 258 -9.60 3.48 -6.03
N PHE A 259 -9.51 2.20 -5.65
CA PHE A 259 -8.89 1.80 -4.40
C PHE A 259 -7.39 2.15 -4.38
N SER A 260 -6.68 1.87 -5.47
CA SER A 260 -5.27 2.24 -5.63
C SER A 260 -5.05 3.75 -5.47
N LEU A 261 -5.91 4.58 -6.07
CA LEU A 261 -5.84 6.04 -5.95
C LEU A 261 -6.11 6.53 -4.51
N TYR A 262 -7.06 5.93 -3.82
CA TYR A 262 -7.36 6.28 -2.42
C TYR A 262 -6.24 5.87 -1.46
N ILE A 263 -5.57 4.74 -1.76
CA ILE A 263 -4.37 4.30 -1.05
C ILE A 263 -3.20 5.25 -1.36
N LYS A 264 -2.95 5.53 -2.63
CA LYS A 264 -1.77 6.27 -3.05
C LYS A 264 -1.96 6.98 -4.39
N THR A 265 -1.84 8.31 -4.36
CA THR A 265 -2.00 9.16 -5.56
C THR A 265 -0.95 8.90 -6.64
N THR A 266 0.20 8.31 -6.30
CA THR A 266 1.24 7.95 -7.27
C THR A 266 0.80 6.90 -8.29
N SER A 267 -0.32 6.19 -8.06
CA SER A 267 -0.90 5.25 -9.01
C SER A 267 -1.81 5.92 -10.07
N ILE A 268 -1.80 7.25 -10.21
CA ILE A 268 -2.71 8.02 -11.07
C ILE A 268 -2.73 7.55 -12.52
N ALA A 269 -1.60 7.11 -13.06
CA ALA A 269 -1.49 6.61 -14.43
C ALA A 269 -2.36 5.36 -14.68
N LEU A 270 -2.63 4.55 -13.65
CA LEU A 270 -3.51 3.38 -13.78
C LEU A 270 -4.95 3.78 -14.14
N SER A 271 -5.35 5.03 -13.89
CA SER A 271 -6.67 5.55 -14.28
C SER A 271 -6.87 5.58 -15.80
N LEU A 272 -5.78 5.61 -16.58
CA LEU A 272 -5.87 5.51 -18.03
C LEU A 272 -6.44 4.17 -18.50
N ILE A 273 -6.26 3.08 -17.75
CA ILE A 273 -6.78 1.76 -18.16
C ILE A 273 -8.32 1.78 -18.26
N PRO A 274 -9.09 2.07 -17.19
CA PRO A 274 -10.54 2.16 -17.30
C PRO A 274 -11.00 3.29 -18.24
N ILE A 275 -10.28 4.41 -18.34
CA ILE A 275 -10.61 5.49 -19.27
C ILE A 275 -10.51 5.02 -20.73
N LEU A 276 -9.43 4.33 -21.11
CA LEU A 276 -9.24 3.79 -22.45
C LEU A 276 -10.29 2.73 -22.78
N ILE A 277 -10.62 1.86 -21.82
CA ILE A 277 -11.69 0.86 -21.96
C ILE A 277 -13.03 1.55 -22.21
N LEU A 278 -13.31 2.62 -21.46
CA LEU A 278 -14.54 3.41 -21.59
C LEU A 278 -14.62 4.04 -22.98
N PHE A 279 -13.56 4.70 -23.46
CA PHE A 279 -13.55 5.29 -24.80
C PHE A 279 -13.81 4.25 -25.90
N GLN A 280 -13.23 3.06 -25.78
CA GLN A 280 -13.42 1.99 -26.77
C GLN A 280 -14.83 1.36 -26.73
N ASN A 281 -15.52 1.40 -25.59
CA ASN A 281 -16.75 0.61 -25.36
C ASN A 281 -17.93 1.44 -24.80
N TYR A 282 -17.91 2.77 -24.94
CA TYR A 282 -18.84 3.67 -24.24
C TYR A 282 -20.32 3.33 -24.45
N LYS A 283 -20.70 2.84 -25.64
CA LYS A 283 -22.09 2.45 -25.94
C LYS A 283 -22.58 1.24 -25.13
N ASN A 284 -21.67 0.38 -24.70
CA ASN A 284 -21.99 -0.92 -24.08
C ASN A 284 -21.80 -0.91 -22.56
N LEU A 285 -21.16 0.12 -21.99
CA LEU A 285 -20.79 0.17 -20.58
C LEU A 285 -21.73 1.05 -19.77
N LYS A 286 -22.25 0.49 -18.68
CA LYS A 286 -23.08 1.22 -17.71
C LYS A 286 -22.20 1.86 -16.64
N ILE A 287 -21.88 3.15 -16.80
CA ILE A 287 -20.91 3.83 -15.94
C ILE A 287 -21.48 4.37 -14.61
N TYR A 288 -22.79 4.59 -14.50
CA TYR A 288 -23.40 5.32 -13.36
C TYR A 288 -22.99 4.80 -11.99
N LYS A 289 -22.85 3.46 -11.82
CA LYS A 289 -22.41 2.86 -10.55
C LYS A 289 -20.96 3.21 -10.21
N ILE A 290 -20.08 3.10 -11.20
CA ILE A 290 -18.66 3.42 -11.05
C ILE A 290 -18.47 4.91 -10.89
N THR A 291 -19.23 5.73 -11.60
CA THR A 291 -19.22 7.19 -11.43
C THR A 291 -19.65 7.57 -10.00
N SER A 292 -20.74 7.00 -9.49
CA SER A 292 -21.18 7.21 -8.10
C SER A 292 -20.09 6.80 -7.10
N LEU A 293 -19.49 5.63 -7.28
CA LEU A 293 -18.41 5.16 -6.43
C LEU A 293 -17.16 6.06 -6.51
N ALA A 294 -16.79 6.52 -7.70
CA ALA A 294 -15.68 7.45 -7.92
C ALA A 294 -15.94 8.79 -7.20
N LEU A 295 -17.17 9.30 -7.23
CA LEU A 295 -17.57 10.51 -6.51
C LEU A 295 -17.47 10.31 -4.99
N VAL A 296 -17.87 9.16 -4.46
CA VAL A 296 -17.71 8.83 -3.03
C VAL A 296 -16.23 8.81 -2.64
N ILE A 297 -15.38 8.16 -3.43
CA ILE A 297 -13.93 8.10 -3.16
C ILE A 297 -13.29 9.50 -3.27
N LEU A 298 -13.68 10.29 -4.27
CA LEU A 298 -13.21 11.66 -4.42
C LEU A 298 -13.63 12.53 -3.23
N PHE A 299 -14.88 12.42 -2.78
CA PHE A 299 -15.39 13.10 -1.59
C PHE A 299 -14.57 12.72 -0.36
N LEU A 300 -14.39 11.43 -0.09
CA LEU A 300 -13.60 10.95 1.05
C LEU A 300 -12.15 11.42 0.98
N PHE A 301 -11.55 11.42 -0.22
CA PHE A 301 -10.20 11.91 -0.43
C PHE A 301 -10.08 13.41 -0.08
N ILE A 302 -10.97 14.24 -0.62
CA ILE A 302 -10.99 15.68 -0.38
C ILE A 302 -11.24 16.00 1.09
N VAL A 303 -12.30 15.43 1.69
CA VAL A 303 -12.69 15.73 3.07
C VAL A 303 -11.59 15.32 4.05
N LYS A 304 -11.02 14.11 3.89
CA LYS A 304 -9.88 13.65 4.70
C LYS A 304 -8.72 14.64 4.62
N ASN A 305 -8.30 15.03 3.41
CA ASN A 305 -7.16 15.93 3.26
C ASN A 305 -7.46 17.34 3.80
N LEU A 306 -8.68 17.85 3.60
CA LEU A 306 -9.13 19.13 4.15
C LEU A 306 -9.07 19.13 5.68
N ILE A 307 -9.53 18.06 6.34
CA ILE A 307 -9.43 17.95 7.80
C ILE A 307 -7.96 17.91 8.22
N ILE A 308 -7.18 16.98 7.68
CA ILE A 308 -5.83 16.69 8.17
C ILE A 308 -4.82 17.81 7.86
N THR A 309 -4.99 18.53 6.75
CA THR A 309 -3.98 19.47 6.22
C THR A 309 -4.49 20.87 5.90
N GLY A 310 -5.81 21.05 5.79
CA GLY A 310 -6.40 22.28 5.25
C GLY A 310 -6.35 22.39 3.72
N TYR A 311 -5.75 21.42 3.01
CA TYR A 311 -5.69 21.39 1.54
C TYR A 311 -6.47 20.19 0.99
N PRO A 312 -7.33 20.36 -0.04
CA PRO A 312 -8.14 19.27 -0.57
C PRO A 312 -7.34 18.21 -1.35
N LEU A 313 -6.25 18.62 -2.00
CA LEU A 313 -5.43 17.76 -2.87
C LEU A 313 -3.98 17.65 -2.38
N PHE A 314 -3.75 17.72 -1.06
CA PHE A 314 -2.42 17.63 -0.45
C PHE A 314 -1.60 16.46 -1.05
N PRO A 315 -0.31 16.67 -1.44
CA PRO A 315 0.54 17.82 -1.15
C PRO A 315 0.38 19.03 -2.09
N ILE A 316 -0.58 19.03 -3.01
CA ILE A 316 -0.87 20.22 -3.82
C ILE A 316 -1.49 21.28 -2.90
N THR A 317 -0.80 22.42 -2.75
CA THR A 317 -1.16 23.53 -1.85
C THR A 317 -2.20 24.48 -2.44
N LYS A 318 -3.11 23.99 -3.29
CA LYS A 318 -4.16 24.81 -3.90
C LYS A 318 -5.42 24.82 -3.03
N ASN A 319 -5.82 26.00 -2.58
CA ASN A 319 -6.93 26.20 -1.64
C ASN A 319 -8.33 26.24 -2.25
N PHE A 320 -8.44 26.53 -3.55
CA PHE A 320 -9.73 26.70 -4.24
C PHE A 320 -10.70 27.67 -3.52
N GLY A 321 -10.17 28.71 -2.87
CA GLY A 321 -10.96 29.70 -2.12
C GLY A 321 -11.29 29.31 -0.66
N LEU A 322 -10.88 28.14 -0.19
CA LEU A 322 -11.04 27.72 1.19
C LEU A 322 -9.84 28.16 2.04
N THR A 323 -10.07 28.63 3.26
CA THR A 323 -9.03 28.95 4.23
C THR A 323 -9.42 28.40 5.59
N PHE A 324 -8.44 27.82 6.29
CA PHE A 324 -8.65 27.24 7.62
C PHE A 324 -7.57 27.74 8.58
N ASP A 325 -7.94 27.95 9.84
CA ASP A 325 -7.04 28.35 10.93
C ASP A 325 -5.93 27.32 11.17
N TYR A 326 -6.20 26.05 10.86
CA TYR A 326 -5.27 24.92 11.03
C TYR A 326 -4.57 24.50 9.74
N GLN A 327 -4.66 25.29 8.67
CA GLN A 327 -4.04 24.95 7.40
C GLN A 327 -2.50 24.88 7.54
N ILE A 328 -1.88 23.87 6.91
CA ILE A 328 -0.42 23.75 6.88
C ILE A 328 0.17 24.96 6.15
N PRO A 329 1.19 25.64 6.68
CA PRO A 329 1.84 26.74 5.97
C PRO A 329 2.45 26.28 4.65
N GLU A 330 2.23 27.05 3.58
CA GLU A 330 2.71 26.71 2.23
C GLU A 330 4.23 26.48 2.20
N LYS A 331 5.00 27.27 2.96
CA LYS A 331 6.47 27.08 3.10
C LYS A 331 6.86 25.69 3.62
N ILE A 332 6.07 25.11 4.52
CA ILE A 332 6.30 23.76 5.06
C ILE A 332 5.88 22.69 4.05
N ALA A 333 4.74 22.88 3.38
CA ALA A 333 4.27 21.96 2.35
C ALA A 333 5.24 21.92 1.14
N THR A 334 5.74 23.08 0.70
CA THR A 334 6.76 23.19 -0.36
C THR A 334 8.08 22.55 0.07
N TYR A 335 8.51 22.76 1.30
CA TYR A 335 9.69 22.05 1.84
C TYR A 335 9.50 20.53 1.76
N TYR A 336 8.32 20.01 2.13
CA TYR A 336 8.02 18.59 2.04
C TYR A 336 8.00 18.07 0.59
N TYR A 337 7.42 18.81 -0.35
CA TYR A 337 7.43 18.44 -1.77
C TYR A 337 8.86 18.41 -2.33
N ASP A 338 9.64 19.46 -2.06
CA ASP A 338 11.04 19.56 -2.46
C ASP A 338 11.87 18.43 -1.84
N LEU A 339 11.67 18.14 -0.55
CA LEU A 339 12.32 17.00 0.10
C LEU A 339 12.01 15.70 -0.63
N THR A 340 10.73 15.42 -0.91
CA THR A 340 10.31 14.15 -1.52
C THR A 340 10.89 13.97 -2.92
N LYS A 341 10.94 15.05 -3.70
CA LYS A 341 11.52 15.05 -5.06
C LYS A 341 13.04 14.89 -5.01
N HIS A 342 13.74 15.76 -4.30
CA HIS A 342 15.21 15.78 -4.26
C HIS A 342 15.77 14.55 -3.54
N PHE A 343 15.09 14.04 -2.51
CA PHE A 343 15.44 12.80 -1.83
C PHE A 343 15.42 11.60 -2.78
N GLY A 344 14.44 11.53 -3.70
CA GLY A 344 14.40 10.48 -4.72
C GLY A 344 15.65 10.46 -5.60
N TYR A 345 16.24 11.63 -5.85
CA TYR A 345 17.52 11.77 -6.57
C TYR A 345 18.76 11.70 -5.67
N SER A 346 18.61 11.65 -4.34
CA SER A 346 19.72 11.79 -3.38
C SER A 346 20.55 13.07 -3.57
N LEU A 347 19.90 14.16 -4.01
CA LEU A 347 20.52 15.47 -4.24
C LEU A 347 19.99 16.51 -3.25
N SER A 348 20.80 17.54 -2.99
CA SER A 348 20.30 18.76 -2.35
C SER A 348 19.50 19.60 -3.35
N LYS A 349 18.65 20.50 -2.86
CA LYS A 349 17.89 21.42 -3.71
C LYS A 349 18.80 22.26 -4.62
N SER A 350 19.89 22.82 -4.08
CA SER A 350 20.84 23.62 -4.87
C SER A 350 21.46 22.82 -6.00
N LYS A 351 22.00 21.63 -5.67
CA LYS A 351 22.67 20.78 -6.64
C LYS A 351 21.72 20.26 -7.72
N PHE A 352 20.47 19.95 -7.35
CA PHE A 352 19.44 19.57 -8.32
C PHE A 352 19.10 20.69 -9.31
N GLN A 353 19.12 21.95 -8.85
CA GLN A 353 18.82 23.12 -9.71
C GLN A 353 20.01 23.52 -10.61
N GLU A 354 21.23 23.22 -10.19
CA GLU A 354 22.46 23.47 -10.97
C GLU A 354 22.68 22.44 -12.08
N MET A 355 22.19 21.21 -11.89
CA MET A 355 22.40 20.11 -12.85
C MET A 355 21.42 20.15 -14.02
N SER A 356 21.93 19.89 -15.22
CA SER A 356 21.14 19.65 -16.42
C SER A 356 20.40 18.32 -16.37
N PHE A 357 19.36 18.16 -17.19
CA PHE A 357 18.58 16.91 -17.25
C PHE A 357 19.45 15.65 -17.52
N PRO A 358 20.41 15.65 -18.47
CA PRO A 358 21.29 14.50 -18.68
C PRO A 358 22.14 14.15 -17.46
N GLU A 359 22.64 15.16 -16.74
CA GLU A 359 23.42 14.95 -15.52
C GLU A 359 22.56 14.36 -14.40
N ILE A 360 21.33 14.85 -14.22
CA ILE A 360 20.37 14.31 -13.26
C ILE A 360 20.03 12.86 -13.59
N PHE A 361 19.78 12.56 -14.87
CA PHE A 361 19.49 11.21 -15.33
C PHE A 361 20.66 10.25 -15.09
N MET A 362 21.88 10.65 -15.44
CA MET A 362 23.08 9.84 -15.23
C MET A 362 23.41 9.67 -13.74
N HIS A 363 23.18 10.69 -12.92
CA HIS A 363 23.31 10.58 -11.46
C HIS A 363 22.29 9.59 -10.88
N TRP A 364 21.02 9.75 -11.23
CA TRP A 364 19.94 8.84 -10.81
C TRP A 364 20.22 7.40 -11.19
N LEU A 365 20.66 7.15 -12.43
CA LEU A 365 20.97 5.82 -12.92
C LEU A 365 22.13 5.16 -12.13
N ASN A 366 23.08 5.96 -11.65
CA ASN A 366 24.26 5.52 -10.93
C ASN A 366 24.17 5.69 -9.41
N LEU A 367 22.96 5.87 -8.86
CA LEU A 367 22.76 5.86 -7.42
C LEU A 367 23.34 4.58 -6.80
N PRO A 368 23.88 4.64 -5.57
CA PRO A 368 24.57 3.50 -4.99
C PRO A 368 23.62 2.32 -4.70
N LYS A 369 24.15 1.10 -4.82
CA LYS A 369 23.55 -0.17 -4.41
C LYS A 369 22.16 -0.44 -5.04
N LEU A 370 21.17 -0.87 -4.26
CA LEU A 370 19.84 -1.26 -4.78
C LEU A 370 19.15 -0.16 -5.59
N HIS A 371 19.36 1.12 -5.25
CA HIS A 371 18.76 2.23 -6.00
C HIS A 371 19.23 2.23 -7.46
N GLY A 372 20.54 2.32 -7.72
CA GLY A 372 21.07 2.28 -9.09
C GLY A 372 20.84 0.95 -9.78
N PHE A 373 20.86 -0.17 -9.04
CA PHE A 373 20.56 -1.49 -9.61
C PHE A 373 19.15 -1.55 -10.20
N PHE A 374 18.12 -1.19 -9.41
CA PHE A 374 16.74 -1.18 -9.91
C PHE A 374 16.47 -0.07 -10.93
N ASN A 375 17.16 1.08 -10.84
CA ASN A 375 17.08 2.12 -11.85
C ASN A 375 17.60 1.62 -13.22
N LYS A 376 18.76 0.94 -13.23
CA LYS A 376 19.32 0.31 -14.44
C LYS A 376 18.40 -0.77 -15.00
N ILE A 377 17.88 -1.65 -14.15
CA ILE A 377 16.89 -2.67 -14.57
C ILE A 377 15.67 -2.00 -15.20
N SER A 378 15.17 -0.92 -14.63
CA SER A 378 14.01 -0.21 -15.18
C SER A 378 14.27 0.28 -16.60
N ILE A 379 15.43 0.90 -16.86
CA ILE A 379 15.79 1.37 -18.21
C ILE A 379 15.98 0.18 -19.17
N VAL A 380 16.64 -0.88 -18.73
CA VAL A 380 16.79 -2.11 -19.53
C VAL A 380 15.42 -2.68 -19.91
N LEU A 381 14.47 -2.72 -18.98
CA LEU A 381 13.12 -3.22 -19.22
C LEU A 381 12.33 -2.29 -20.15
N ILE A 382 12.49 -0.97 -20.06
CA ILE A 382 11.88 -0.02 -21.02
C ILE A 382 12.38 -0.30 -22.44
N VAL A 383 13.67 -0.59 -22.63
CA VAL A 383 14.21 -0.85 -23.99
C VAL A 383 13.85 -2.26 -24.47
N LEU A 384 13.97 -3.28 -23.62
CA LEU A 384 13.76 -4.68 -24.01
C LEU A 384 12.28 -5.07 -24.15
N SER A 385 11.38 -4.49 -23.35
CA SER A 385 9.97 -4.90 -23.36
C SER A 385 9.30 -4.72 -24.72
N PRO A 386 9.47 -3.60 -25.46
CA PRO A 386 8.97 -3.45 -26.82
C PRO A 386 9.43 -4.56 -27.77
N ILE A 387 10.72 -4.92 -27.74
CA ILE A 387 11.31 -5.96 -28.61
C ILE A 387 10.63 -7.31 -28.32
N ILE A 388 10.45 -7.62 -27.03
CA ILE A 388 9.85 -8.87 -26.58
C ILE A 388 8.36 -8.92 -26.89
N ILE A 389 7.65 -7.80 -26.70
CA ILE A 389 6.25 -7.68 -27.06
C ILE A 389 6.08 -7.91 -28.56
N TYR A 390 6.88 -7.23 -29.38
CA TYR A 390 6.86 -7.38 -30.83
C TYR A 390 7.14 -8.83 -31.28
N LYS A 391 8.12 -9.51 -30.67
CA LYS A 391 8.52 -10.86 -31.09
C LYS A 391 7.61 -11.98 -30.58
N PHE A 392 7.11 -11.89 -29.35
CA PHE A 392 6.47 -13.03 -28.67
C PHE A 392 5.02 -12.78 -28.22
N TYR A 393 4.60 -11.51 -28.14
CA TYR A 393 3.33 -11.08 -27.56
C TYR A 393 2.60 -10.03 -28.41
N ASN A 394 2.84 -9.98 -29.72
CA ASN A 394 2.43 -8.86 -30.59
C ASN A 394 0.91 -8.74 -30.75
N LYS A 395 0.28 -8.20 -29.72
CA LYS A 395 -1.15 -7.92 -29.61
C LYS A 395 -1.30 -6.57 -28.96
N THR A 396 -2.24 -5.78 -29.48
CA THR A 396 -2.52 -4.40 -29.03
C THR A 396 -2.63 -4.27 -27.51
N LYS A 397 -3.23 -5.26 -26.83
CA LYS A 397 -3.37 -5.29 -25.38
C LYS A 397 -2.05 -5.11 -24.61
N PHE A 398 -0.96 -5.74 -25.06
CA PHE A 398 0.34 -5.64 -24.40
C PHE A 398 0.98 -4.29 -24.65
N TRP A 399 0.87 -3.75 -25.86
CA TRP A 399 1.35 -2.42 -26.21
C TRP A 399 0.64 -1.31 -25.43
N VAL A 400 -0.68 -1.38 -25.31
CA VAL A 400 -1.47 -0.41 -24.53
C VAL A 400 -1.09 -0.47 -23.06
N PHE A 401 -1.00 -1.67 -22.47
CA PHE A 401 -0.59 -1.82 -21.08
C PHE A 401 0.84 -1.29 -20.85
N TYR A 402 1.77 -1.61 -21.77
CA TYR A 402 3.14 -1.09 -21.74
C TYR A 402 3.18 0.44 -21.79
N ALA A 403 2.43 1.07 -22.70
CA ALA A 403 2.38 2.53 -22.81
C ALA A 403 1.88 3.20 -21.51
N VAL A 404 0.82 2.65 -20.88
CA VAL A 404 0.32 3.17 -19.59
C VAL A 404 1.38 3.05 -18.49
N MET A 405 2.06 1.91 -18.41
CA MET A 405 3.08 1.65 -17.40
C MET A 405 4.35 2.50 -17.61
N VAL A 406 4.73 2.77 -18.87
CA VAL A 406 5.80 3.73 -19.20
C VAL A 406 5.40 5.15 -18.83
N LEU A 407 4.15 5.57 -19.07
CA LEU A 407 3.68 6.87 -18.63
C LEU A 407 3.74 6.99 -17.09
N GLN A 408 3.33 5.95 -16.37
CA GLN A 408 3.48 5.89 -14.91
C GLN A 408 4.96 6.11 -14.52
N PHE A 409 5.87 5.40 -15.18
CA PHE A 409 7.30 5.55 -14.94
C PHE A 409 7.78 6.98 -15.19
N ILE A 410 7.37 7.63 -16.29
CA ILE A 410 7.74 9.01 -16.62
C ILE A 410 7.23 9.99 -15.54
N LEU A 411 5.96 9.87 -15.15
CA LEU A 411 5.38 10.73 -14.11
C LEU A 411 6.10 10.57 -12.77
N LEU A 412 6.46 9.33 -12.40
CA LEU A 412 7.22 9.03 -11.19
C LEU A 412 8.65 9.55 -11.27
N PHE A 413 9.30 9.43 -12.43
CA PHE A 413 10.63 9.99 -12.65
C PHE A 413 10.61 11.51 -12.40
N MET A 414 9.60 12.23 -12.89
CA MET A 414 9.48 13.68 -12.72
C MET A 414 9.15 14.14 -11.29
N SER A 415 8.48 13.30 -10.51
CA SER A 415 7.92 13.67 -9.19
C SER A 415 8.65 13.04 -8.01
N SER A 416 8.89 11.73 -8.03
CA SER A 416 9.60 10.99 -6.99
C SER A 416 10.22 9.71 -7.56
N PRO A 417 11.48 9.77 -8.05
CA PRO A 417 12.12 8.71 -8.83
C PRO A 417 12.67 7.57 -7.94
N GLN A 418 11.87 7.10 -6.98
CA GLN A 418 12.23 6.00 -6.09
C GLN A 418 11.87 4.66 -6.74
N TYR A 419 12.82 3.71 -6.75
CA TYR A 419 12.61 2.41 -7.41
C TYR A 419 11.40 1.63 -6.86
N ARG A 420 11.06 1.80 -5.57
CA ARG A 420 9.88 1.18 -4.98
C ARG A 420 8.58 1.62 -5.69
N PHE A 421 8.47 2.88 -6.12
CA PHE A 421 7.25 3.36 -6.77
C PHE A 421 7.07 2.82 -8.20
N VAL A 422 8.16 2.40 -8.85
CA VAL A 422 8.15 1.76 -10.18
C VAL A 422 8.28 0.24 -10.09
N MET A 423 8.23 -0.36 -8.89
CA MET A 423 8.44 -1.79 -8.72
C MET A 423 7.37 -2.63 -9.43
N ASN A 424 6.12 -2.15 -9.52
CA ASN A 424 5.07 -2.82 -10.29
C ASN A 424 5.43 -2.91 -11.79
N PHE A 425 6.05 -1.87 -12.38
CA PHE A 425 6.60 -1.91 -13.73
C PHE A 425 7.70 -2.97 -13.84
N ILE A 426 8.69 -2.92 -12.94
CA ILE A 426 9.83 -3.84 -12.95
C ILE A 426 9.33 -5.29 -12.89
N LEU A 427 8.48 -5.61 -11.92
CA LEU A 427 7.97 -6.97 -11.70
C LEU A 427 7.21 -7.50 -12.92
N ILE A 428 6.26 -6.73 -13.47
CA ILE A 428 5.44 -7.20 -14.60
C ILE A 428 6.30 -7.46 -15.83
N PHE A 429 7.21 -6.55 -16.19
CA PHE A 429 8.03 -6.72 -17.38
C PHE A 429 9.18 -7.73 -17.19
N SER A 430 9.70 -7.89 -15.97
CA SER A 430 10.57 -9.01 -15.61
C SER A 430 9.84 -10.35 -15.75
N PHE A 431 8.58 -10.47 -15.33
CA PHE A 431 7.83 -11.72 -15.51
C PHE A 431 7.42 -11.97 -16.96
N LEU A 432 7.16 -10.92 -17.72
CA LEU A 432 6.96 -11.03 -19.17
C LEU A 432 8.21 -11.62 -19.84
N LEU A 433 9.41 -11.19 -19.47
CA LEU A 433 10.67 -11.81 -19.91
C LEU A 433 10.84 -13.24 -19.40
N LEU A 434 10.70 -13.44 -18.09
CA LEU A 434 10.90 -14.76 -17.46
C LEU A 434 9.90 -15.80 -17.98
N SER A 435 8.71 -15.42 -18.40
CA SER A 435 7.72 -16.33 -18.98
C SER A 435 8.20 -17.02 -20.28
N LEU A 436 9.19 -16.45 -20.98
CA LEU A 436 9.81 -17.07 -22.14
C LEU A 436 10.72 -18.25 -21.75
N ILE A 437 11.36 -18.12 -20.58
CA ILE A 437 12.31 -19.09 -20.04
C ILE A 437 11.57 -20.13 -19.19
N LEU A 438 10.69 -19.66 -18.31
CA LEU A 438 9.89 -20.44 -17.36
C LEU A 438 8.54 -20.84 -18.00
N ASN A 439 8.58 -21.64 -19.07
CA ASN A 439 7.38 -22.07 -19.80
C ASN A 439 7.02 -23.55 -19.59
N LYS A 440 7.94 -24.37 -19.08
CA LYS A 440 7.69 -25.78 -18.74
C LYS A 440 7.28 -25.92 -17.28
N LYS A 441 6.22 -26.71 -17.03
CA LYS A 441 5.69 -26.96 -15.68
C LYS A 441 6.79 -27.33 -14.68
N GLN A 442 7.66 -28.27 -15.04
CA GLN A 442 8.75 -28.71 -14.16
C GLN A 442 9.73 -27.58 -13.82
N ILE A 443 10.15 -26.78 -14.80
CA ILE A 443 11.07 -25.65 -14.59
C ILE A 443 10.42 -24.60 -13.68
N ILE A 444 9.15 -24.26 -13.94
CA ILE A 444 8.39 -23.31 -13.11
C ILE A 444 8.34 -23.78 -11.65
N LEU A 445 7.98 -25.05 -11.41
CA LEU A 445 7.87 -25.60 -10.07
C LEU A 445 9.23 -25.65 -9.36
N ILE A 446 10.32 -25.97 -10.07
CA ILE A 446 11.69 -25.92 -9.53
C ILE A 446 12.05 -24.49 -9.14
N SER A 447 11.81 -23.52 -10.02
CA SER A 447 12.09 -22.10 -9.72
C SER A 447 11.28 -21.59 -8.52
N LEU A 448 9.98 -21.90 -8.44
CA LEU A 448 9.15 -21.52 -7.29
C LEU A 448 9.63 -22.19 -6.00
N SER A 449 10.02 -23.46 -6.05
CA SER A 449 10.56 -24.17 -4.89
C SER A 449 11.88 -23.57 -4.42
N ALA A 450 12.78 -23.26 -5.35
CA ALA A 450 14.06 -22.61 -5.04
C ALA A 450 13.86 -21.21 -4.43
N PHE A 451 12.96 -20.39 -4.99
CA PHE A 451 12.64 -19.07 -4.41
C PHE A 451 11.95 -19.18 -3.06
N THR A 452 11.09 -20.19 -2.86
CA THR A 452 10.48 -20.46 -1.55
C THR A 452 11.53 -20.88 -0.52
N LEU A 453 12.54 -21.65 -0.92
CA LEU A 453 13.68 -21.98 -0.06
C LEU A 453 14.50 -20.73 0.30
N LEU A 454 14.79 -19.86 -0.66
CA LEU A 454 15.46 -18.57 -0.41
C LEU A 454 14.65 -17.68 0.54
N LEU A 455 13.32 -17.70 0.41
CA LEU A 455 12.42 -17.01 1.33
C LEU A 455 12.47 -17.58 2.74
N THR A 456 12.49 -18.90 2.88
CA THR A 456 12.68 -19.54 4.20
C THR A 456 13.99 -19.09 4.82
N ILE A 457 15.09 -19.03 4.05
CA ILE A 457 16.37 -18.50 4.54
C ILE A 457 16.22 -17.04 4.98
N LEU A 458 15.60 -16.19 4.17
CA LEU A 458 15.36 -14.77 4.50
C LEU A 458 14.58 -14.60 5.82
N VAL A 459 13.56 -15.44 6.06
CA VAL A 459 12.68 -15.35 7.23
C VAL A 459 13.37 -15.87 8.49
N PHE A 460 14.11 -16.97 8.42
CA PHE A 460 14.63 -17.66 9.60
C PHE A 460 16.12 -17.42 9.88
N ILE A 461 16.91 -16.99 8.89
CA ILE A 461 18.36 -16.80 9.02
C ILE A 461 18.68 -15.31 8.93
N PRO A 462 19.39 -14.73 9.92
CA PRO A 462 19.78 -13.33 9.86
C PRO A 462 20.77 -13.08 8.73
N LEU A 463 20.40 -12.19 7.82
CA LEU A 463 21.20 -11.79 6.67
C LEU A 463 21.64 -10.33 6.82
N ASN A 464 22.93 -10.10 6.57
CA ASN A 464 23.50 -8.76 6.55
C ASN A 464 23.39 -8.16 5.14
N PHE A 465 22.66 -7.06 5.03
CA PHE A 465 22.42 -6.29 3.80
C PHE A 465 23.38 -5.12 3.60
N SER A 466 24.50 -5.07 4.32
CA SER A 466 25.54 -4.04 4.13
C SER A 466 26.06 -3.96 2.69
N LEU A 467 26.05 -5.06 1.93
CA LEU A 467 26.35 -5.05 0.49
C LEU A 467 25.24 -4.38 -0.35
N LEU A 468 23.98 -4.46 0.09
CA LEU A 468 22.78 -4.03 -0.64
C LEU A 468 22.29 -2.62 -0.26
N THR A 469 22.55 -2.14 0.96
CA THR A 469 22.10 -0.81 1.41
C THR A 469 23.13 -0.10 2.29
N LYS A 470 23.20 1.24 2.19
CA LYS A 470 23.97 2.09 3.12
C LYS A 470 23.08 2.60 4.26
N ASN A 471 21.77 2.37 4.19
CA ASN A 471 20.84 2.82 5.21
C ASN A 471 20.98 1.94 6.46
N LYS A 472 21.43 2.56 7.56
CA LYS A 472 21.68 1.91 8.85
C LYS A 472 20.45 1.15 9.38
N HIS A 473 19.25 1.63 9.06
CA HIS A 473 18.00 1.06 9.56
C HIS A 473 17.57 -0.23 8.84
N THR A 474 18.15 -0.51 7.68
CA THR A 474 17.82 -1.66 6.82
C THR A 474 19.02 -2.62 6.62
N LEU A 475 20.04 -2.54 7.48
CA LEU A 475 21.27 -3.34 7.34
C LEU A 475 21.08 -4.82 7.66
N GLU A 476 20.03 -5.18 8.38
CA GLU A 476 19.77 -6.57 8.78
C GLU A 476 18.34 -6.94 8.39
N SER A 477 18.17 -8.19 7.97
CA SER A 477 16.84 -8.76 7.73
C SER A 477 16.01 -8.79 9.01
N SER A 478 14.69 -8.66 8.86
CA SER A 478 13.76 -8.95 9.93
C SER A 478 13.50 -10.45 9.98
N ASN A 479 13.95 -11.10 11.05
CA ASN A 479 13.85 -12.55 11.21
C ASN A 479 12.75 -12.97 12.19
N PHE A 480 12.18 -14.13 11.93
CA PHE A 480 11.19 -14.73 12.81
C PHE A 480 11.85 -15.38 14.02
N SER A 481 11.30 -15.10 15.20
CA SER A 481 11.67 -15.77 16.45
C SER A 481 10.54 -16.67 16.91
N PHE A 482 10.87 -17.87 17.42
CA PHE A 482 9.87 -18.75 18.04
C PHE A 482 9.15 -18.13 19.25
N LYS A 483 9.75 -17.11 19.89
CA LYS A 483 9.06 -16.29 20.91
C LYS A 483 7.81 -15.63 20.33
N ASN A 484 7.80 -15.34 19.03
CA ASN A 484 6.70 -14.67 18.35
C ASN A 484 5.64 -15.64 17.78
N PHE A 485 5.70 -16.93 18.16
CA PHE A 485 4.80 -17.95 17.64
C PHE A 485 3.35 -17.71 18.05
N VAL A 486 3.09 -17.42 19.33
CA VAL A 486 1.75 -17.05 19.81
C VAL A 486 1.54 -15.55 19.59
N PHE A 487 2.29 -14.73 20.30
CA PHE A 487 2.22 -13.26 20.28
C PHE A 487 3.17 -12.69 19.22
N PRO A 488 2.72 -11.93 18.22
CA PRO A 488 3.64 -11.29 17.27
C PRO A 488 4.54 -10.25 17.97
N TYR A 489 5.66 -9.91 17.33
CA TYR A 489 6.53 -8.81 17.77
C TYR A 489 5.77 -7.47 17.86
N THR A 490 6.32 -6.50 18.59
CA THR A 490 5.75 -5.16 18.69
C THR A 490 5.71 -4.45 17.35
N ASP A 491 4.76 -3.53 17.18
CA ASP A 491 4.62 -2.77 15.94
C ASP A 491 5.77 -1.79 15.66
N THR A 492 6.63 -1.55 16.65
CA THR A 492 7.88 -0.80 16.50
C THR A 492 9.10 -1.70 16.55
N LYS A 493 10.11 -1.38 15.74
CA LYS A 493 11.46 -1.97 15.76
C LYS A 493 12.34 -1.40 16.88
N TYR A 494 12.03 -0.22 17.42
CA TYR A 494 12.87 0.46 18.41
C TYR A 494 12.31 0.30 19.82
N ASP A 495 13.17 -0.14 20.73
CA ASP A 495 12.94 0.02 22.16
C ASP A 495 13.41 1.44 22.57
N THR A 496 12.45 2.36 22.73
CA THR A 496 12.73 3.77 23.05
C THR A 496 11.89 4.23 24.23
N ALA A 497 12.51 5.01 25.11
CA ALA A 497 11.80 5.80 26.10
C ALA A 497 11.23 7.08 25.46
N PHE A 498 10.23 7.65 26.11
CA PHE A 498 9.57 8.88 25.69
C PHE A 498 9.61 9.91 26.82
N GLU A 499 10.10 11.10 26.49
CA GLU A 499 10.14 12.24 27.41
C GLU A 499 8.97 13.17 27.09
N LEU A 500 8.14 13.48 28.10
CA LEU A 500 7.07 14.47 27.95
C LEU A 500 7.65 15.88 28.00
N LEU A 501 7.50 16.63 26.92
CA LEU A 501 7.97 18.00 26.78
C LEU A 501 6.81 18.95 26.57
N LYS A 502 7.03 20.22 26.92
CA LYS A 502 6.07 21.32 26.70
C LYS A 502 6.68 22.40 25.82
N ASN A 503 5.96 22.83 24.80
CA ASN A 503 6.25 24.02 24.00
C ASN A 503 4.99 24.90 23.94
N GLU A 504 4.96 25.93 24.78
CA GLU A 504 3.79 26.79 24.99
C GLU A 504 2.54 25.97 25.37
N ASN A 505 1.49 25.95 24.53
CA ASN A 505 0.29 25.17 24.81
C ASN A 505 0.40 23.70 24.34
N LEU A 506 1.46 23.31 23.61
CA LEU A 506 1.65 21.95 23.13
C LEU A 506 2.42 21.10 24.14
N TYR A 507 1.79 20.03 24.62
CA TYR A 507 2.47 18.93 25.29
C TYR A 507 2.71 17.80 24.28
N TYR A 508 3.91 17.23 24.24
CA TYR A 508 4.24 16.17 23.30
C TYR A 508 5.31 15.22 23.82
N TYR A 509 5.26 13.98 23.35
CA TYR A 509 6.24 12.94 23.67
C TYR A 509 7.38 12.95 22.66
N ASN A 510 8.61 13.13 23.15
CA ASN A 510 9.84 13.08 22.36
C ASN A 510 10.53 11.72 22.56
N PRO A 511 10.79 10.94 21.49
CA PRO A 511 11.54 9.70 21.59
C PRO A 511 13.02 9.98 21.87
N THR A 512 13.60 9.29 22.86
CA THR A 512 14.99 9.51 23.29
C THR A 512 16.00 8.77 22.42
N ASN A 513 15.67 7.56 21.93
CA ASN A 513 16.63 6.62 21.33
C ASN A 513 16.45 6.41 19.82
N ILE A 514 15.60 7.21 19.16
CA ILE A 514 15.42 7.14 17.70
C ILE A 514 16.25 8.23 17.01
N ASP A 515 17.30 7.83 16.30
CA ASP A 515 18.28 8.74 15.69
C ASP A 515 18.02 9.04 14.19
N PHE A 516 16.78 9.40 13.84
CA PHE A 516 16.50 10.00 12.53
C PHE A 516 15.40 11.07 12.61
N PHE A 517 15.44 12.07 11.73
CA PHE A 517 14.73 13.35 11.89
C PHE A 517 13.21 13.21 12.08
N TRP A 518 12.58 12.24 11.40
CA TRP A 518 11.13 11.98 11.41
C TRP A 518 10.71 10.86 12.36
N GLY A 519 11.58 10.42 13.27
CA GLY A 519 11.32 9.25 14.09
C GLY A 519 10.32 9.49 15.21
N THR A 520 9.29 8.64 15.30
CA THR A 520 8.25 8.69 16.33
C THR A 520 8.06 7.34 17.03
N GLY A 521 8.27 6.22 16.34
CA GLY A 521 8.02 4.87 16.88
C GLY A 521 6.59 4.69 17.39
N ASP A 522 6.43 3.87 18.43
CA ASP A 522 5.13 3.61 19.07
C ASP A 522 4.80 4.56 20.24
N GLY A 523 5.27 5.81 20.17
CA GLY A 523 5.06 6.79 21.25
C GLY A 523 3.59 7.11 21.55
N PRO A 524 3.27 7.55 22.78
CA PRO A 524 1.95 8.07 23.12
C PRO A 524 1.62 9.35 22.35
N LEU A 525 0.33 9.61 22.11
CA LEU A 525 -0.11 10.79 21.37
C LEU A 525 -0.10 12.05 22.26
N PRO A 526 0.33 13.22 21.74
CA PRO A 526 0.99 13.43 20.46
C PRO A 526 2.50 13.12 20.55
N CYS A 527 3.04 12.37 19.58
CA CYS A 527 4.47 12.03 19.53
C CYS A 527 5.17 12.76 18.37
N VAL A 528 6.23 13.51 18.68
CA VAL A 528 7.05 14.22 17.68
C VAL A 528 8.44 14.52 18.24
N ARG A 529 9.46 14.57 17.38
CA ARG A 529 10.83 14.90 17.83
C ARG A 529 10.97 16.38 18.16
N LYS A 530 11.60 16.68 19.29
CA LYS A 530 12.05 18.03 19.63
C LYS A 530 12.91 18.65 18.53
N LYS A 531 13.89 17.89 18.01
CA LYS A 531 14.77 18.31 16.90
C LYS A 531 13.99 18.76 15.66
N GLN A 532 12.85 18.15 15.36
CA GLN A 532 12.00 18.53 14.23
C GLN A 532 11.30 19.87 14.49
N LEU A 533 10.71 20.04 15.68
CA LEU A 533 10.02 21.27 16.07
C LEU A 533 11.00 22.46 16.10
N ASP A 534 12.15 22.28 16.76
CA ASP A 534 13.20 23.31 16.86
C ASP A 534 13.71 23.73 15.48
N TYR A 535 13.86 22.77 14.55
CA TYR A 535 14.27 23.05 13.18
C TYR A 535 13.23 23.91 12.44
N PHE A 536 11.94 23.58 12.56
CA PHE A 536 10.88 24.35 11.91
C PHE A 536 10.68 25.75 12.51
N GLU A 537 10.78 25.88 13.83
CA GLU A 537 10.74 27.19 14.49
C GLU A 537 11.92 28.05 14.05
N LYS A 538 13.14 27.49 14.01
CA LYS A 538 14.35 28.23 13.62
C LYS A 538 14.42 28.57 12.13
N LYS A 539 14.10 27.63 11.24
CA LYS A 539 14.29 27.78 9.79
C LYS A 539 13.08 28.35 9.07
N TYR A 540 11.89 28.05 9.55
CA TYR A 540 10.63 28.40 8.89
C TYR A 540 9.77 29.32 9.73
N GLN A 541 10.18 29.70 10.95
CA GLN A 541 9.44 30.62 11.82
C GLN A 541 8.00 30.13 12.06
N VAL A 542 7.82 28.82 12.19
CA VAL A 542 6.53 28.21 12.50
C VAL A 542 6.70 27.10 13.51
N LYS A 543 5.73 26.97 14.40
CA LYS A 543 5.64 25.84 15.32
C LYS A 543 4.20 25.38 15.48
N PRO A 544 3.96 24.07 15.67
CA PRO A 544 2.63 23.56 15.96
C PRO A 544 2.17 23.99 17.34
N GLN A 545 0.90 24.34 17.47
CA GLN A 545 0.20 24.62 18.72
C GLN A 545 -1.17 23.92 18.71
N MET A 546 -1.68 23.57 19.90
CA MET A 546 -3.01 22.97 20.03
C MET A 546 -4.09 24.01 19.75
N ARG A 547 -5.17 23.63 19.07
CA ARG A 547 -6.30 24.52 18.75
C ARG A 547 -7.19 24.82 19.95
N SER A 548 -7.20 23.94 20.95
CA SER A 548 -7.92 24.08 22.21
C SER A 548 -7.14 23.37 23.32
N ASP A 549 -7.75 23.20 24.48
CA ASP A 549 -7.19 22.43 25.60
C ASP A 549 -7.15 20.91 25.34
N THR A 550 -7.77 20.43 24.25
CA THR A 550 -7.78 18.99 23.90
C THR A 550 -7.07 18.72 22.57
N ILE A 551 -6.24 17.66 22.54
CA ILE A 551 -5.53 17.25 21.31
C ILE A 551 -6.47 16.74 20.21
N LYS A 552 -7.72 16.39 20.56
CA LYS A 552 -8.76 15.97 19.62
C LYS A 552 -9.14 17.08 18.64
N ASP A 553 -9.15 18.32 19.10
CA ASP A 553 -9.54 19.48 18.28
C ASP A 553 -8.46 19.85 17.25
N GLY A 554 -7.25 19.32 17.42
CA GLY A 554 -6.18 19.36 16.44
C GLY A 554 -5.18 20.49 16.63
N PHE A 555 -4.42 20.77 15.56
CA PHE A 555 -3.21 21.59 15.64
C PHE A 555 -3.18 22.65 14.54
N TYR A 556 -2.66 23.83 14.88
CA TYR A 556 -2.40 24.90 13.92
C TYR A 556 -0.93 25.30 13.94
N ALA A 557 -0.47 25.98 12.89
CA ALA A 557 0.88 26.53 12.84
C ALA A 557 0.89 27.98 13.34
N LYS A 558 1.55 28.23 14.47
CA LYS A 558 1.79 29.59 14.99
C LYS A 558 3.03 30.19 14.32
N ASP A 559 2.89 31.40 13.81
CA ASP A 559 3.99 32.19 13.26
C ASP A 559 4.85 32.76 14.41
N THR A 560 6.17 32.55 14.35
CA THR A 560 7.12 33.01 15.36
C THR A 560 7.99 34.19 14.88
N SER A 561 7.73 34.74 13.70
CA SER A 561 8.43 35.91 13.16
C SER A 561 8.12 37.21 13.91
N LYS A 562 6.93 37.30 14.51
CA LYS A 562 6.42 38.48 15.24
C LYS A 562 6.69 38.38 16.74
N ARG A 563 7.96 38.26 17.13
CA ARG A 563 8.37 38.37 18.54
C ARG A 563 8.82 39.78 18.88
#